data_AF-A0A7S1YQF7-F1
#
_entry.id   AF-A0A7S1YQF7-F1
#
_cell.length_a   1.000
_cell.length_b   1.000
_cell.length_c   1.000
_cell.angle_alpha   90.00
_cell.angle_beta   90.00
_cell.angle_gamma   90.00
#
_symmetry.space_group_name_H-M   'P 1'
#
loop_
_entity.id
_entity.type
_entity.pdbx_description
1 polymer ?
#
loop_
_entity_poly.entity_id
_entity_poly.type
_entity_poly.pdbx_seq_one_letter_code
_entity_poly.pdbx_strand_id
1 'polypeptide(L)'
;VGVCEWTGIKCDQFEEAPTILSIGLPHSNLQGTIPTQLGWLISLTNIDLSMNNLRGTLPTEIVQLPNLITLNLGNNNLDGTLPTIYYTTYYFMGWDTPTFASTNLQYLNLASNRFQGTIHDSLLQQPTATLLWLDLSKNALYGTIPIPFLYSMPNIDYFDVSYNMFEGSVPAQLGDLRELHGLFLDHNEFMGTVPPKLTREHLKIVQFFVQHNFLSGTIPAAIADLRYLRSLFVDGNRFTGTIPEAICKLDLNEEFFETTVTDFDHKVVNIPVNNTGPRNGCTTIACPAATVGKEGLYPCYPCHDRDLNPYIGQNDKCFHLNDGAILEVLYTNTNGPNWKMGSNAGWGITKVHHCNYAGITCNGAGHVVNITLSGINLLGEVPPELGFMQHLEILDLSDNMLTGYLPSDLRFAPLEYLDVSGNAIRGFVPPMLCLTSGINGNGADGTSTCDVIACSEGHWSPIGRATTPEEPVQYECIPCYEGSSPFLGSKTCNDTLYKYMMHQYDIWHELHRVFFGIFFSVFFVCGMPVLYRK
;
A
#
# COMPACT_ATOMS: atom_id res chain seq x y z
N VAL A 1 4.57 -52.62 10.19
CA VAL A 1 4.30 -51.30 10.79
C VAL A 1 3.18 -50.67 9.98
N GLY A 2 2.01 -50.45 10.57
CA GLY A 2 0.90 -49.78 9.88
C GLY A 2 1.22 -48.30 9.64
N VAL A 3 0.54 -47.66 8.68
CA VAL A 3 0.75 -46.23 8.38
C VAL A 3 0.54 -45.34 9.61
N CYS A 4 -0.39 -45.71 10.50
CA CYS A 4 -0.67 -44.96 11.73
C CYS A 4 0.45 -45.00 12.78
N GLU A 5 1.45 -45.87 12.59
CA GLU A 5 2.65 -45.96 13.43
C GLU A 5 3.83 -45.18 12.81
N TRP A 6 3.66 -44.58 11.64
CA TRP A 6 4.71 -43.78 11.02
C TRP A 6 4.89 -42.48 11.80
N THR A 7 6.14 -42.06 11.94
CA THR A 7 6.47 -40.76 12.54
C THR A 7 5.70 -39.66 11.84
N GLY A 8 5.01 -38.82 12.62
CA GLY A 8 4.24 -37.70 12.12
C GLY A 8 2.83 -38.03 11.61
N ILE A 9 2.44 -39.30 11.53
CA ILE A 9 1.07 -39.68 11.11
C ILE A 9 0.21 -39.94 12.34
N LYS A 10 -0.99 -39.35 12.38
CA LYS A 10 -2.03 -39.72 13.35
C LYS A 10 -3.30 -40.13 12.61
N CYS A 11 -3.90 -41.22 13.07
CA CYS A 11 -5.16 -41.73 12.56
C CYS A 11 -6.29 -41.58 13.57
N ASP A 12 -7.52 -41.77 13.11
CA ASP A 12 -8.67 -41.97 14.00
C ASP A 12 -8.54 -43.26 14.84
N GLN A 13 -9.43 -43.44 15.82
CA GLN A 13 -9.39 -44.58 16.75
C GLN A 13 -10.13 -45.82 16.23
N PHE A 14 -10.54 -45.87 14.96
CA PHE A 14 -11.26 -47.01 14.40
C PHE A 14 -10.27 -48.14 14.04
N GLU A 15 -10.21 -49.17 14.87
CA GLU A 15 -9.20 -50.25 14.76
C GLU A 15 -9.26 -51.06 13.45
N GLU A 16 -10.44 -51.19 12.83
CA GLU A 16 -10.60 -52.04 11.64
C GLU A 16 -10.17 -51.36 10.32
N ALA A 17 -10.26 -50.03 10.24
CA ALA A 17 -9.91 -49.26 9.04
C ALA A 17 -9.57 -47.80 9.39
N PRO A 18 -8.41 -47.56 10.03
CA PRO A 18 -8.09 -46.24 10.54
C PRO A 18 -7.87 -45.23 9.41
N THR A 19 -8.50 -44.06 9.50
CA THR A 19 -8.30 -42.96 8.54
C THR A 19 -7.26 -41.97 9.04
N ILE A 20 -6.46 -41.41 8.14
CA ILE A 20 -5.41 -40.43 8.49
C ILE A 20 -6.08 -39.09 8.79
N LEU A 21 -5.87 -38.59 10.00
CA LEU A 21 -6.39 -37.30 10.46
C LEU A 21 -5.33 -36.20 10.46
N SER A 22 -4.07 -36.53 10.70
CA SER A 22 -3.00 -35.54 10.79
C SER A 22 -1.68 -36.04 10.21
N ILE A 23 -0.98 -35.12 9.54
CA ILE A 23 0.39 -35.25 9.07
C ILE A 23 1.20 -34.11 9.69
N GLY A 24 2.16 -34.44 10.54
CA GLY A 24 3.05 -33.49 11.22
C GLY A 24 4.51 -33.89 11.06
N LEU A 25 5.20 -33.24 10.13
CA LEU A 25 6.63 -33.45 9.84
C LEU A 25 7.40 -32.11 9.84
N PRO A 26 7.27 -31.26 10.89
CA PRO A 26 8.04 -30.04 10.95
C PRO A 26 9.54 -30.34 11.09
N HIS A 27 10.39 -29.44 10.58
CA HIS A 27 11.85 -29.50 10.78
C HIS A 27 12.49 -30.85 10.38
N SER A 28 11.97 -31.46 9.32
CA SER A 28 12.34 -32.81 8.87
C SER A 28 13.26 -32.82 7.65
N ASN A 29 13.80 -31.65 7.26
CA ASN A 29 14.63 -31.45 6.06
C ASN A 29 13.97 -31.96 4.76
N LEU A 30 12.64 -32.00 4.69
CA LEU A 30 11.90 -32.44 3.51
C LEU A 30 12.22 -31.52 2.32
N GLN A 31 12.36 -32.12 1.15
CA GLN A 31 12.65 -31.43 -0.12
C GLN A 31 11.64 -31.86 -1.18
N GLY A 32 11.64 -31.17 -2.32
CA GLY A 32 10.72 -31.46 -3.42
C GLY A 32 9.41 -30.68 -3.29
N THR A 33 8.38 -31.11 -4.00
CA THR A 33 7.07 -30.44 -4.01
C THR A 33 6.08 -31.13 -3.09
N ILE A 34 5.06 -30.41 -2.64
CA ILE A 34 3.93 -31.02 -1.95
C ILE A 34 3.10 -31.82 -2.98
N PRO A 35 2.91 -33.14 -2.81
CA PRO A 35 2.22 -33.96 -3.80
C PRO A 35 0.70 -33.70 -3.77
N THR A 36 0.08 -33.56 -4.94
CA THR A 36 -1.37 -33.33 -5.09
C THR A 36 -2.20 -34.48 -4.51
N GLN A 37 -1.64 -35.69 -4.44
CA GLN A 37 -2.28 -36.88 -3.89
C GLN A 37 -2.61 -36.75 -2.39
N LEU A 38 -2.02 -35.80 -1.66
CA LEU A 38 -2.45 -35.51 -0.29
C LEU A 38 -3.91 -35.06 -0.22
N GLY A 39 -4.44 -34.45 -1.28
CA GLY A 39 -5.86 -34.08 -1.37
C GLY A 39 -6.82 -35.28 -1.40
N TRP A 40 -6.33 -36.52 -1.61
CA TRP A 40 -7.16 -37.72 -1.52
C TRP A 40 -7.50 -38.11 -0.08
N LEU A 41 -6.76 -37.59 0.89
CA LEU A 41 -6.97 -37.86 2.31
C LEU A 41 -8.01 -36.89 2.89
N ILE A 42 -9.26 -37.04 2.43
CA ILE A 42 -10.37 -36.12 2.73
C ILE A 42 -10.70 -35.98 4.23
N SER A 43 -10.25 -36.92 5.06
CA SER A 43 -10.40 -36.88 6.53
C SER A 43 -9.34 -36.03 7.23
N LEU A 44 -8.35 -35.50 6.51
CA LEU A 44 -7.30 -34.68 7.11
C LEU A 44 -7.86 -33.43 7.77
N THR A 45 -7.38 -33.20 8.99
CA THR A 45 -7.72 -32.07 9.85
C THR A 45 -6.50 -31.21 10.14
N ASN A 46 -5.30 -31.79 10.24
CA ASN A 46 -4.09 -31.04 10.55
C ASN A 46 -2.93 -31.44 9.63
N ILE A 47 -2.39 -30.47 8.90
CA ILE A 47 -1.15 -30.62 8.12
C ILE A 47 -0.13 -29.63 8.68
N ASP A 48 0.99 -30.13 9.17
CA ASP A 48 2.16 -29.34 9.54
C ASP A 48 3.40 -29.87 8.82
N LEU A 49 3.86 -29.11 7.84
CA LEU A 49 5.09 -29.36 7.08
C LEU A 49 6.08 -28.19 7.21
N SER A 50 5.96 -27.41 8.29
CA SER A 50 6.75 -26.20 8.49
C SER A 50 8.25 -26.45 8.70
N MET A 51 9.07 -25.43 8.48
CA MET A 51 10.53 -25.49 8.64
C MET A 51 11.19 -26.61 7.82
N ASN A 52 10.81 -26.74 6.55
CA ASN A 52 11.41 -27.68 5.61
C ASN A 52 11.96 -26.92 4.38
N ASN A 53 12.41 -27.64 3.37
CA ASN A 53 12.93 -27.10 2.10
C ASN A 53 11.98 -27.42 0.93
N LEU A 54 10.66 -27.44 1.19
CA LEU A 54 9.65 -27.73 0.17
C LEU A 54 9.55 -26.58 -0.84
N ARG A 55 9.41 -26.90 -2.12
CA ARG A 55 9.36 -25.93 -3.23
C ARG A 55 8.12 -26.15 -4.10
N GLY A 56 7.92 -25.28 -5.10
CA GLY A 56 6.77 -25.31 -5.99
C GLY A 56 5.53 -24.69 -5.35
N THR A 57 4.38 -24.83 -6.01
CA THR A 57 3.16 -24.13 -5.63
C THR A 57 2.38 -24.85 -4.54
N LEU A 58 1.51 -24.11 -3.83
CA LEU A 58 0.49 -24.68 -2.95
C LEU A 58 -0.53 -25.49 -3.79
N PRO A 59 -0.64 -26.82 -3.61
CA PRO A 59 -1.56 -27.63 -4.42
C PRO A 59 -3.03 -27.30 -4.14
N THR A 60 -3.81 -27.13 -5.20
CA THR A 60 -5.25 -26.85 -5.11
C THR A 60 -6.00 -27.96 -4.38
N GLU A 61 -5.55 -29.21 -4.53
CA GLU A 61 -6.16 -30.37 -3.91
C GLU A 61 -6.05 -30.35 -2.37
N ILE A 62 -5.03 -29.69 -1.81
CA ILE A 62 -4.91 -29.48 -0.35
C ILE A 62 -5.83 -28.36 0.09
N VAL A 63 -5.89 -27.28 -0.68
CA VAL A 63 -6.77 -26.13 -0.43
C VAL A 63 -8.26 -26.54 -0.43
N GLN A 64 -8.60 -27.59 -1.21
CA GLN A 64 -9.94 -28.17 -1.29
C GLN A 64 -10.26 -29.22 -0.23
N LEU A 65 -9.33 -29.59 0.66
CA LEU A 65 -9.62 -30.55 1.73
C LEU A 65 -10.73 -29.99 2.65
N PRO A 66 -11.86 -30.70 2.82
CA PRO A 66 -13.05 -30.13 3.44
C PRO A 66 -12.94 -29.98 4.96
N ASN A 67 -12.09 -30.76 5.61
CA ASN A 67 -12.05 -30.90 7.08
C ASN A 67 -10.83 -30.25 7.74
N LEU A 68 -10.02 -29.48 7.01
CA LEU A 68 -8.83 -28.85 7.57
C LEU A 68 -9.17 -27.86 8.69
N ILE A 69 -8.50 -28.04 9.83
CA ILE A 69 -8.48 -27.17 10.99
C ILE A 69 -7.17 -26.38 11.03
N THR A 70 -6.06 -27.05 10.70
CA THR A 70 -4.72 -26.44 10.70
C THR A 70 -4.00 -26.77 9.41
N LEU A 71 -3.50 -25.73 8.74
CA LEU A 71 -2.52 -25.84 7.68
C LEU A 71 -1.31 -24.96 8.02
N ASN A 72 -0.19 -25.60 8.35
CA ASN A 72 1.08 -24.93 8.59
C ASN A 72 2.12 -25.36 7.55
N LEU A 73 2.45 -24.44 6.65
CA LEU A 73 3.48 -24.61 5.62
C LEU A 73 4.59 -23.55 5.76
N GLY A 74 4.63 -22.85 6.89
CA GLY A 74 5.57 -21.75 7.11
C GLY A 74 7.04 -22.20 7.07
N ASN A 75 7.94 -21.28 6.72
CA ASN A 75 9.38 -21.53 6.62
C ASN A 75 9.70 -22.66 5.61
N ASN A 76 9.37 -22.42 4.35
CA ASN A 76 9.67 -23.30 3.21
C ASN A 76 10.11 -22.44 1.99
N ASN A 77 10.23 -23.05 0.82
CA ASN A 77 10.56 -22.40 -0.45
C ASN A 77 9.37 -22.46 -1.45
N LEU A 78 8.13 -22.48 -0.95
CA LEU A 78 6.94 -22.52 -1.81
C LEU A 78 6.78 -21.21 -2.58
N ASP A 79 6.34 -21.29 -3.83
CA ASP A 79 6.19 -20.14 -4.73
C ASP A 79 4.81 -20.14 -5.43
N GLY A 80 4.63 -19.26 -6.42
CA GLY A 80 3.36 -19.07 -7.10
C GLY A 80 2.44 -18.13 -6.35
N THR A 81 1.17 -18.10 -6.76
CA THR A 81 0.16 -17.21 -6.18
C THR A 81 -0.65 -17.89 -5.10
N LEU A 82 -1.25 -17.09 -4.21
CA LEU A 82 -2.31 -17.60 -3.34
C LEU A 82 -3.50 -18.09 -4.20
N PRO A 83 -4.28 -19.09 -3.71
CA PRO A 83 -5.42 -19.62 -4.43
C PRO A 83 -6.45 -18.52 -4.78
N THR A 84 -6.79 -18.35 -6.06
CA THR A 84 -7.71 -17.30 -6.55
C THR A 84 -8.57 -17.76 -7.73
N ILE A 85 -9.82 -17.29 -7.80
CA ILE A 85 -10.72 -17.60 -8.93
C ILE A 85 -10.27 -16.82 -10.16
N TYR A 86 -9.79 -17.52 -11.18
CA TYR A 86 -9.59 -16.92 -12.51
C TYR A 86 -10.93 -16.89 -13.25
N TYR A 87 -11.54 -15.71 -13.38
CA TYR A 87 -12.71 -15.48 -14.24
C TYR A 87 -12.33 -15.55 -15.72
N THR A 88 -11.98 -16.74 -16.22
CA THR A 88 -11.94 -16.97 -17.66
C THR A 88 -13.37 -17.29 -18.15
N THR A 89 -13.69 -16.88 -19.37
CA THR A 89 -15.02 -16.94 -20.02
C THR A 89 -15.60 -18.35 -20.20
N TYR A 90 -14.98 -19.40 -19.66
CA TYR A 90 -15.38 -20.81 -19.78
C TYR A 90 -15.86 -21.46 -18.46
N TYR A 91 -16.02 -20.72 -17.36
CA TYR A 91 -16.37 -21.26 -16.03
C TYR A 91 -17.86 -21.54 -15.77
N PHE A 92 -18.58 -22.10 -16.75
CA PHE A 92 -19.99 -22.51 -16.58
C PHE A 92 -20.20 -23.94 -16.01
N MET A 93 -19.14 -24.64 -15.58
CA MET A 93 -19.24 -26.06 -15.16
C MET A 93 -18.79 -26.41 -13.74
N GLY A 94 -18.71 -25.45 -12.81
CA GLY A 94 -18.84 -25.74 -11.37
C GLY A 94 -17.82 -26.70 -10.71
N TRP A 95 -16.68 -26.99 -11.32
CA TRP A 95 -15.58 -27.72 -10.68
C TRP A 95 -14.35 -26.82 -10.54
N ASP A 96 -13.78 -26.85 -9.34
CA ASP A 96 -12.48 -26.29 -8.94
C ASP A 96 -12.34 -24.77 -8.92
N THR A 97 -12.97 -24.15 -7.91
CA THR A 97 -12.50 -22.86 -7.40
C THR A 97 -11.27 -23.13 -6.52
N PRO A 98 -10.08 -22.60 -6.86
CA PRO A 98 -8.89 -22.72 -6.01
C PRO A 98 -9.06 -21.73 -4.86
N THR A 99 -9.92 -22.07 -3.91
CA THR A 99 -10.24 -21.28 -2.72
C THR A 99 -10.30 -22.23 -1.55
N PHE A 100 -9.89 -21.79 -0.35
CA PHE A 100 -9.92 -22.68 0.81
C PHE A 100 -11.35 -23.14 1.07
N ALA A 101 -11.59 -24.43 0.84
CA ALA A 101 -12.93 -25.03 0.90
C ALA A 101 -13.33 -25.40 2.33
N SER A 102 -12.36 -25.58 3.24
CA SER A 102 -12.68 -25.95 4.61
C SER A 102 -13.30 -24.80 5.38
N THR A 103 -14.50 -25.05 5.89
CA THR A 103 -15.19 -24.15 6.82
C THR A 103 -14.72 -24.31 8.27
N ASN A 104 -13.87 -25.29 8.56
CA ASN A 104 -13.34 -25.58 9.89
C ASN A 104 -11.94 -24.98 10.13
N LEU A 105 -11.37 -24.29 9.14
CA LEU A 105 -9.99 -23.80 9.19
C LEU A 105 -9.84 -22.74 10.29
N GLN A 106 -9.01 -23.04 11.28
CA GLN A 106 -8.73 -22.17 12.43
C GLN A 106 -7.34 -21.54 12.36
N TYR A 107 -6.37 -22.26 11.78
CA TYR A 107 -4.97 -21.85 11.73
C TYR A 107 -4.42 -22.04 10.32
N LEU A 108 -4.05 -20.93 9.68
CA LEU A 108 -3.40 -20.90 8.37
C LEU A 108 -2.07 -20.14 8.47
N ASN A 109 -0.96 -20.85 8.32
CA ASN A 109 0.38 -20.28 8.30
C ASN A 109 1.09 -20.63 7.00
N LEU A 110 1.35 -19.60 6.19
CA LEU A 110 2.09 -19.65 4.92
C LEU A 110 3.34 -18.76 4.98
N ALA A 111 3.75 -18.34 6.18
CA ALA A 111 4.81 -17.36 6.40
C ALA A 111 6.18 -17.83 5.89
N SER A 112 7.07 -16.90 5.57
CA SER A 112 8.46 -17.20 5.19
C SER A 112 8.54 -18.21 4.03
N ASN A 113 7.91 -17.84 2.91
CA ASN A 113 7.92 -18.56 1.64
C ASN A 113 8.24 -17.55 0.50
N ARG A 114 7.86 -17.85 -0.74
CA ARG A 114 8.03 -17.00 -1.93
C ARG A 114 6.70 -16.77 -2.66
N PHE A 115 5.57 -16.78 -1.94
CA PHE A 115 4.27 -16.50 -2.53
C PHE A 115 4.24 -15.07 -3.07
N GLN A 116 3.70 -14.89 -4.27
CA GLN A 116 3.58 -13.61 -4.97
C GLN A 116 2.13 -13.36 -5.40
N GLY A 117 1.86 -12.19 -5.98
CA GLY A 117 0.50 -11.82 -6.39
C GLY A 117 -0.28 -11.13 -5.27
N THR A 118 -1.59 -10.99 -5.45
CA THR A 118 -2.47 -10.30 -4.51
C THR A 118 -3.24 -11.27 -3.62
N ILE A 119 -3.76 -10.77 -2.50
CA ILE A 119 -4.86 -11.44 -1.81
C ILE A 119 -6.14 -11.17 -2.62
N HIS A 120 -6.89 -12.21 -2.96
CA HIS A 120 -8.17 -12.08 -3.66
C HIS A 120 -9.34 -12.23 -2.67
N ASP A 121 -10.45 -11.54 -2.92
CA ASP A 121 -11.68 -11.61 -2.11
C ASP A 121 -12.15 -13.04 -1.86
N SER A 122 -11.93 -13.91 -2.84
CA SER A 122 -12.36 -15.30 -2.81
C SER A 122 -11.36 -16.25 -2.15
N LEU A 123 -10.25 -15.78 -1.55
CA LEU A 123 -9.24 -16.67 -0.95
C LEU A 123 -9.88 -17.69 0.01
N LEU A 124 -10.93 -17.25 0.72
CA LEU A 124 -11.80 -18.09 1.53
C LEU A 124 -13.17 -18.22 0.85
N GLN A 125 -13.66 -19.46 0.64
CA GLN A 125 -14.86 -19.73 -0.17
C GLN A 125 -16.17 -19.18 0.44
N GLN A 126 -16.20 -19.00 1.77
CA GLN A 126 -17.30 -18.44 2.56
C GLN A 126 -16.70 -17.79 3.82
N PRO A 127 -17.44 -16.94 4.56
CA PRO A 127 -17.04 -16.55 5.90
C PRO A 127 -16.91 -17.81 6.75
N THR A 128 -15.67 -18.19 7.07
CA THR A 128 -15.45 -19.41 7.85
C THR A 128 -15.92 -19.18 9.28
N ALA A 129 -15.80 -17.93 9.77
CA ALA A 129 -15.99 -17.52 11.15
C ALA A 129 -15.17 -18.35 12.18
N THR A 130 -14.39 -19.31 11.70
CA THR A 130 -13.56 -20.24 12.48
C THR A 130 -12.10 -19.84 12.42
N LEU A 131 -11.66 -19.07 11.42
CA LEU A 131 -10.25 -18.69 11.31
C LEU A 131 -9.88 -17.72 12.44
N LEU A 132 -8.89 -18.14 13.24
CA LEU A 132 -8.37 -17.40 14.39
C LEU A 132 -6.93 -16.91 14.12
N TRP A 133 -6.16 -17.65 13.33
CA TRP A 133 -4.77 -17.32 13.03
C TRP A 133 -4.52 -17.33 11.53
N LEU A 134 -4.08 -16.18 11.01
CA LEU A 134 -3.61 -16.04 9.63
C LEU A 134 -2.24 -15.38 9.62
N ASP A 135 -1.25 -16.11 9.12
CA ASP A 135 0.11 -15.63 8.94
C ASP A 135 0.55 -15.82 7.49
N LEU A 136 0.68 -14.70 6.78
CA LEU A 136 1.16 -14.58 5.40
C LEU A 136 2.50 -13.84 5.34
N SER A 137 3.14 -13.60 6.49
CA SER A 137 4.32 -12.74 6.59
C SER A 137 5.51 -13.26 5.80
N LYS A 138 6.46 -12.37 5.46
CA LYS A 138 7.74 -12.74 4.81
C LYS A 138 7.52 -13.50 3.50
N ASN A 139 6.74 -12.90 2.60
CA ASN A 139 6.50 -13.38 1.24
C ASN A 139 6.75 -12.23 0.24
N ALA A 140 6.33 -12.39 -1.00
CA ALA A 140 6.38 -11.37 -2.06
C ALA A 140 4.97 -10.94 -2.50
N LEU A 141 4.00 -10.94 -1.59
CA LEU A 141 2.62 -10.53 -1.87
C LEU A 141 2.55 -9.00 -2.05
N TYR A 142 1.70 -8.53 -2.96
CA TYR A 142 1.53 -7.10 -3.26
C TYR A 142 0.06 -6.73 -3.47
N GLY A 143 -0.20 -5.44 -3.72
CA GLY A 143 -1.56 -4.90 -3.89
C GLY A 143 -2.19 -4.51 -2.55
N THR A 144 -3.49 -4.26 -2.55
CA THR A 144 -4.23 -3.86 -1.32
C THR A 144 -4.78 -5.07 -0.56
N ILE A 145 -5.01 -4.93 0.75
CA ILE A 145 -5.82 -5.90 1.50
C ILE A 145 -7.30 -5.71 1.11
N PRO A 146 -7.96 -6.71 0.51
CA PRO A 146 -9.34 -6.55 0.06
C PRO A 146 -10.33 -6.49 1.23
N ILE A 147 -11.30 -5.59 1.15
CA ILE A 147 -12.33 -5.45 2.20
C ILE A 147 -13.22 -6.71 2.32
N PRO A 148 -13.73 -7.29 1.22
CA PRO A 148 -14.53 -8.52 1.31
C PRO A 148 -13.77 -9.69 1.97
N PHE A 149 -12.46 -9.81 1.74
CA PHE A 149 -11.63 -10.80 2.40
C PHE A 149 -11.65 -10.69 3.94
N LEU A 150 -11.62 -9.46 4.49
CA LEU A 150 -11.69 -9.23 5.94
C LEU A 150 -13.04 -9.66 6.53
N TYR A 151 -14.14 -9.49 5.79
CA TYR A 151 -15.46 -9.93 6.24
C TYR A 151 -15.60 -11.46 6.32
N SER A 152 -14.71 -12.21 5.66
CA SER A 152 -14.69 -13.67 5.74
C SER A 152 -14.08 -14.20 7.03
N MET A 153 -13.44 -13.36 7.84
CA MET A 153 -12.68 -13.75 9.05
C MET A 153 -13.06 -12.91 10.29
N PRO A 154 -14.35 -12.82 10.67
CA PRO A 154 -14.80 -11.89 11.71
C PRO A 154 -14.26 -12.15 13.12
N ASN A 155 -13.77 -13.37 13.38
CA ASN A 155 -13.26 -13.82 14.68
C ASN A 155 -11.73 -13.96 14.71
N ILE A 156 -11.03 -13.39 13.70
CA ILE A 156 -9.56 -13.46 13.63
C ILE A 156 -8.94 -12.84 14.90
N ASP A 157 -7.96 -13.53 15.44
CA ASP A 157 -7.23 -13.17 16.65
C ASP A 157 -5.83 -12.65 16.28
N TYR A 158 -5.15 -13.36 15.39
CA TYR A 158 -3.82 -13.04 14.88
C TYR A 158 -3.87 -12.84 13.37
N PHE A 159 -3.53 -11.63 12.92
CA PHE A 159 -3.44 -11.27 11.51
C PHE A 159 -2.08 -10.66 11.19
N ASP A 160 -1.27 -11.41 10.45
CA ASP A 160 0.09 -11.02 10.10
C ASP A 160 0.31 -11.09 8.59
N VAL A 161 0.58 -9.92 8.01
CA VAL A 161 0.95 -9.72 6.62
C VAL A 161 2.28 -8.97 6.50
N SER A 162 3.04 -8.90 7.59
CA SER A 162 4.31 -8.16 7.66
C SER A 162 5.35 -8.69 6.67
N TYR A 163 6.33 -7.85 6.31
CA TYR A 163 7.41 -8.22 5.36
C TYR A 163 6.85 -8.73 4.02
N ASN A 164 6.03 -7.91 3.38
CA ASN A 164 5.50 -8.10 2.03
C ASN A 164 5.63 -6.77 1.26
N MET A 165 4.90 -6.62 0.15
CA MET A 165 4.83 -5.41 -0.66
C MET A 165 3.39 -4.89 -0.74
N PHE A 166 2.60 -5.04 0.34
CA PHE A 166 1.22 -4.54 0.36
C PHE A 166 1.20 -3.01 0.30
N GLU A 167 0.39 -2.47 -0.60
CA GLU A 167 0.26 -1.03 -0.88
C GLU A 167 -1.15 -0.51 -0.54
N GLY A 168 -1.36 0.79 -0.77
CA GLY A 168 -2.63 1.45 -0.52
C GLY A 168 -2.86 1.75 0.96
N SER A 169 -4.12 2.07 1.33
CA SER A 169 -4.44 2.42 2.72
C SER A 169 -4.67 1.20 3.59
N VAL A 170 -4.31 1.30 4.88
CA VAL A 170 -4.74 0.31 5.89
C VAL A 170 -6.28 0.29 5.93
N PRO A 171 -6.96 -0.85 5.67
CA PRO A 171 -8.41 -0.88 5.64
C PRO A 171 -9.01 -0.55 7.01
N ALA A 172 -9.93 0.42 7.05
CA ALA A 172 -10.61 0.79 8.29
C ALA A 172 -11.45 -0.36 8.88
N GLN A 173 -11.83 -1.34 8.05
CA GLN A 173 -12.59 -2.54 8.42
C GLN A 173 -11.81 -3.49 9.34
N LEU A 174 -10.48 -3.39 9.41
CA LEU A 174 -9.71 -4.08 10.44
C LEU A 174 -10.17 -3.66 11.85
N GLY A 175 -10.67 -2.42 12.01
CA GLY A 175 -11.27 -1.94 13.25
C GLY A 175 -12.69 -2.44 13.54
N ASP A 176 -13.26 -3.29 12.67
CA ASP A 176 -14.52 -3.99 12.93
C ASP A 176 -14.28 -5.41 13.51
N LEU A 177 -13.01 -5.88 13.55
CA LEU A 177 -12.59 -7.20 14.04
C LEU A 177 -12.37 -7.18 15.56
N ARG A 178 -13.36 -7.65 16.33
CA ARG A 178 -13.42 -7.45 17.79
C ARG A 178 -12.52 -8.37 18.61
N GLU A 179 -12.15 -9.51 18.04
CA GLU A 179 -11.31 -10.52 18.70
C GLU A 179 -9.83 -10.40 18.33
N LEU A 180 -9.46 -9.39 17.53
CA LEU A 180 -8.09 -9.18 17.07
C LEU A 180 -7.19 -8.74 18.23
N HIS A 181 -6.23 -9.58 18.63
CA HIS A 181 -5.19 -9.24 19.61
C HIS A 181 -3.85 -8.89 18.94
N GLY A 182 -3.51 -9.54 17.83
CA GLY A 182 -2.25 -9.32 17.11
C GLY A 182 -2.48 -8.78 15.69
N LEU A 183 -2.04 -7.56 15.42
CA LEU A 183 -2.10 -6.92 14.11
C LEU A 183 -0.71 -6.49 13.64
N PHE A 184 -0.19 -7.19 12.63
CA PHE A 184 1.16 -6.98 12.11
C PHE A 184 1.10 -6.60 10.63
N LEU A 185 1.39 -5.32 10.37
CA LEU A 185 1.36 -4.68 9.05
C LEU A 185 2.73 -4.12 8.65
N ASP A 186 3.75 -4.30 9.49
CA ASP A 186 5.06 -3.70 9.33
C ASP A 186 5.84 -4.22 8.11
N HIS A 187 6.83 -3.45 7.65
CA HIS A 187 7.64 -3.78 6.47
C HIS A 187 6.78 -4.05 5.23
N ASN A 188 5.97 -3.07 4.86
CA ASN A 188 5.12 -3.04 3.67
C ASN A 188 5.18 -1.64 3.04
N GLU A 189 4.29 -1.36 2.09
CA GLU A 189 4.17 -0.07 1.41
C GLU A 189 2.84 0.65 1.75
N PHE A 190 2.26 0.39 2.93
CA PHE A 190 1.00 1.03 3.33
C PHE A 190 1.15 2.55 3.43
N MET A 191 0.15 3.26 2.92
CA MET A 191 0.09 4.73 2.87
C MET A 191 -1.17 5.29 3.53
N GLY A 192 -1.27 6.61 3.59
CA GLY A 192 -2.39 7.30 4.24
C GLY A 192 -2.18 7.42 5.74
N THR A 193 -3.24 7.38 6.54
CA THR A 193 -3.19 7.53 8.01
C THR A 193 -3.57 6.22 8.70
N VAL A 194 -3.23 6.06 9.99
CA VAL A 194 -3.85 5.00 10.82
C VAL A 194 -5.37 5.25 10.91
N PRO A 195 -6.22 4.33 10.44
CA PRO A 195 -7.68 4.52 10.47
C PRO A 195 -8.21 4.74 11.90
N PRO A 196 -9.05 5.75 12.16
CA PRO A 196 -9.61 5.99 13.50
C PRO A 196 -10.42 4.79 14.05
N LYS A 197 -10.98 3.96 13.17
CA LYS A 197 -11.68 2.73 13.57
C LYS A 197 -10.78 1.73 14.32
N LEU A 198 -9.48 1.70 14.01
CA LEU A 198 -8.49 0.82 14.66
C LEU A 198 -8.08 1.30 16.06
N THR A 199 -8.58 2.45 16.49
CA THR A 199 -8.20 3.09 17.75
C THR A 199 -9.38 3.22 18.71
N ARG A 200 -10.40 2.35 18.56
CA ARG A 200 -11.62 2.38 19.38
C ARG A 200 -11.50 1.46 20.59
N GLU A 201 -12.00 1.91 21.74
CA GLU A 201 -11.87 1.24 23.05
C GLU A 201 -12.42 -0.19 23.15
N HIS A 202 -13.26 -0.63 22.20
CA HIS A 202 -13.86 -1.97 22.22
C HIS A 202 -12.95 -3.05 21.59
N LEU A 203 -11.86 -2.64 20.94
CA LEU A 203 -10.89 -3.55 20.35
C LEU A 203 -9.99 -4.17 21.43
N LYS A 204 -9.60 -5.42 21.22
CA LYS A 204 -8.76 -6.22 22.14
C LYS A 204 -7.29 -6.27 21.72
N ILE A 205 -6.85 -5.34 20.87
CA ILE A 205 -5.50 -5.32 20.33
C ILE A 205 -4.47 -5.23 21.47
N VAL A 206 -3.55 -6.19 21.48
CA VAL A 206 -2.40 -6.30 22.40
C VAL A 206 -1.12 -5.85 21.70
N GLN A 207 -0.96 -6.23 20.42
CA GLN A 207 0.22 -5.93 19.61
C GLN A 207 -0.24 -5.25 18.32
N PHE A 208 0.27 -4.04 18.07
CA PHE A 208 -0.06 -3.26 16.86
C PHE A 208 1.21 -2.73 16.18
N PHE A 209 1.65 -3.43 15.14
CA PHE A 209 2.93 -3.16 14.47
C PHE A 209 2.66 -2.59 13.08
N VAL A 210 3.12 -1.36 12.85
CA VAL A 210 2.96 -0.63 11.58
C VAL A 210 4.25 0.02 11.11
N GLN A 211 5.36 -0.22 11.80
CA GLN A 211 6.68 0.33 11.48
C GLN A 211 7.11 -0.02 10.06
N HIS A 212 8.03 0.76 9.49
CA HIS A 212 8.55 0.54 8.14
C HIS A 212 7.45 0.46 7.06
N ASN A 213 6.66 1.52 6.96
CA ASN A 213 5.65 1.74 5.92
C ASN A 213 5.73 3.21 5.43
N PHE A 214 4.79 3.63 4.58
CA PHE A 214 4.64 5.03 4.14
C PHE A 214 3.47 5.75 4.84
N LEU A 215 3.08 5.30 6.05
CA LEU A 215 2.00 5.94 6.79
C LEU A 215 2.38 7.36 7.18
N SER A 216 1.40 8.24 7.18
CA SER A 216 1.55 9.69 7.31
C SER A 216 0.46 10.29 8.19
N GLY A 217 0.48 11.62 8.34
CA GLY A 217 -0.42 12.32 9.27
C GLY A 217 0.16 12.33 10.68
N THR A 218 -0.67 12.11 11.69
CA THR A 218 -0.27 12.10 13.12
C THR A 218 -0.60 10.75 13.74
N ILE A 219 0.08 10.40 14.82
CA ILE A 219 -0.26 9.22 15.63
C ILE A 219 -1.57 9.54 16.38
N PRO A 220 -2.67 8.78 16.18
CA PRO A 220 -3.94 9.08 16.84
C PRO A 220 -3.86 8.92 18.36
N ALA A 221 -4.21 9.97 19.10
CA ALA A 221 -4.24 9.92 20.57
C ALA A 221 -5.18 8.84 21.13
N ALA A 222 -6.22 8.47 20.38
CA ALA A 222 -7.17 7.42 20.73
C ALA A 222 -6.56 6.01 20.84
N ILE A 223 -5.33 5.79 20.36
CA ILE A 223 -4.57 4.57 20.67
C ILE A 223 -4.44 4.36 22.19
N ALA A 224 -4.42 5.45 22.97
CA ALA A 224 -4.39 5.39 24.42
C ALA A 224 -5.63 4.70 25.04
N ASP A 225 -6.74 4.61 24.31
CA ASP A 225 -7.99 3.99 24.76
C ASP A 225 -7.99 2.46 24.58
N LEU A 226 -6.98 1.89 23.92
CA LEU A 226 -6.81 0.45 23.74
C LEU A 226 -6.29 -0.20 25.03
N ARG A 227 -7.21 -0.61 25.91
CA ARG A 227 -6.92 -1.08 27.29
C ARG A 227 -5.98 -2.29 27.37
N TYR A 228 -5.95 -3.11 26.33
CA TYR A 228 -5.14 -4.33 26.26
C TYR A 228 -3.80 -4.12 25.56
N LEU A 229 -3.54 -2.93 24.99
CA LEU A 229 -2.33 -2.67 24.25
C LEU A 229 -1.11 -2.83 25.15
N ARG A 230 -0.13 -3.59 24.67
CA ARG A 230 1.16 -3.84 25.33
C ARG A 230 2.33 -3.50 24.42
N SER A 231 2.16 -3.70 23.12
CA SER A 231 3.23 -3.45 22.16
C SER A 231 2.76 -2.59 20.99
N LEU A 232 3.50 -1.53 20.70
CA LEU A 232 3.23 -0.57 19.65
C LEU A 232 4.54 -0.13 19.00
N PHE A 233 4.66 -0.34 17.70
CA PHE A 233 5.82 0.08 16.91
C PHE A 233 5.33 0.87 15.69
N VAL A 234 5.87 2.08 15.50
CA VAL A 234 5.41 3.07 14.51
C VAL A 234 6.56 3.74 13.76
N ASP A 235 7.80 3.45 14.13
CA ASP A 235 9.02 4.00 13.55
C ASP A 235 9.15 3.68 12.05
N GLY A 236 10.07 4.36 11.36
CA GLY A 236 10.26 4.14 9.92
C GLY A 236 9.03 4.46 9.05
N ASN A 237 8.15 5.35 9.51
CA ASN A 237 7.01 5.90 8.77
C ASN A 237 7.21 7.39 8.47
N ARG A 238 6.22 8.03 7.84
CA ARG A 238 6.15 9.48 7.58
C ARG A 238 5.20 10.21 8.55
N PHE A 239 5.09 9.72 9.79
CA PHE A 239 4.29 10.39 10.82
C PHE A 239 4.93 11.72 11.23
N THR A 240 4.10 12.75 11.38
CA THR A 240 4.49 14.11 11.76
C THR A 240 3.82 14.52 13.07
N GLY A 241 4.20 15.67 13.61
CA GLY A 241 3.64 16.21 14.86
C GLY A 241 4.37 15.70 16.10
N THR A 242 3.62 15.33 17.15
CA THR A 242 4.18 14.82 18.42
C THR A 242 3.57 13.48 18.77
N ILE A 243 4.29 12.68 19.58
CA ILE A 243 3.73 11.48 20.20
C ILE A 243 2.72 11.94 21.26
N PRO A 244 1.43 11.56 21.17
CA PRO A 244 0.43 12.00 22.14
C PRO A 244 0.80 11.59 23.58
N GLU A 245 0.74 12.56 24.50
CA GLU A 245 1.12 12.36 25.91
C GLU A 245 0.34 11.22 26.60
N ALA A 246 -0.91 11.00 26.20
CA ALA A 246 -1.73 9.92 26.71
C ALA A 246 -1.14 8.53 26.40
N ILE A 247 -0.52 8.35 25.24
CA ILE A 247 0.11 7.09 24.84
C ILE A 247 1.43 6.90 25.59
N CYS A 248 2.20 7.97 25.81
CA CYS A 248 3.45 7.91 26.57
C CYS A 248 3.31 7.48 28.03
N LYS A 249 2.10 7.46 28.57
CA LYS A 249 1.77 7.01 29.94
C LYS A 249 1.34 5.54 29.98
N LEU A 250 1.13 4.92 28.82
CA LEU A 250 0.97 3.49 28.72
C LEU A 250 2.37 2.87 28.80
N ASP A 251 2.60 1.95 29.73
CA ASP A 251 3.86 1.21 29.87
C ASP A 251 4.02 0.22 28.68
N LEU A 252 4.13 0.76 27.47
CA LEU A 252 4.22 0.00 26.23
C LEU A 252 5.65 -0.47 25.99
N ASN A 253 5.76 -1.64 25.35
CA ASN A 253 7.01 -2.29 24.99
C ASN A 253 7.85 -2.56 26.26
N GLU A 254 7.30 -3.30 27.22
CA GLU A 254 7.99 -3.61 28.49
C GLU A 254 9.39 -4.20 28.28
N GLU A 255 9.55 -5.07 27.28
CA GLU A 255 10.84 -5.64 26.85
C GLU A 255 11.87 -4.56 26.50
N PHE A 256 11.43 -3.39 26.04
CA PHE A 256 12.32 -2.26 25.85
C PHE A 256 13.03 -1.96 27.15
N PHE A 257 12.33 -1.84 28.28
CA PHE A 257 12.89 -1.47 29.57
C PHE A 257 13.81 -2.51 30.21
N GLU A 258 13.93 -3.72 29.65
CA GLU A 258 14.86 -4.72 30.14
C GLU A 258 16.31 -4.23 30.02
N THR A 259 17.03 -4.24 31.13
CA THR A 259 18.46 -3.88 31.18
C THR A 259 19.37 -5.07 30.91
N THR A 260 18.78 -6.23 30.62
CA THR A 260 19.42 -7.52 30.50
C THR A 260 18.83 -8.27 29.32
N VAL A 261 19.64 -8.60 28.33
CA VAL A 261 19.23 -9.48 27.21
C VAL A 261 19.96 -10.80 27.35
N THR A 262 19.27 -11.92 27.17
CA THR A 262 19.93 -13.22 26.99
C THR A 262 20.43 -13.33 25.56
N ASP A 263 21.73 -13.52 25.36
CA ASP A 263 22.28 -13.79 24.02
C ASP A 263 21.85 -15.18 23.51
N PHE A 264 22.25 -15.52 22.27
CA PHE A 264 21.98 -16.82 21.65
C PHE A 264 22.56 -18.03 22.43
N ASP A 265 23.52 -17.81 23.32
CA ASP A 265 24.09 -18.80 24.25
C ASP A 265 23.39 -18.79 25.63
N HIS A 266 22.24 -18.11 25.77
CA HIS A 266 21.49 -17.91 27.02
C HIS A 266 22.28 -17.16 28.11
N LYS A 267 23.28 -16.34 27.72
CA LYS A 267 24.02 -15.53 28.69
C LYS A 267 23.34 -14.19 28.89
N VAL A 268 23.10 -13.84 30.14
CA VAL A 268 22.58 -12.53 30.53
C VAL A 268 23.65 -11.47 30.26
N VAL A 269 23.41 -10.62 29.26
CA VAL A 269 24.22 -9.46 28.92
C VAL A 269 23.54 -8.21 29.46
N ASN A 270 24.23 -7.48 30.35
CA ASN A 270 23.77 -6.18 30.81
C ASN A 270 23.92 -5.15 29.67
N ILE A 271 22.82 -4.53 29.25
CA ILE A 271 22.90 -3.37 28.35
C ILE A 271 23.35 -2.16 29.19
N PRO A 272 24.47 -1.51 28.85
CA PRO A 272 24.88 -0.30 29.53
C PRO A 272 23.83 0.79 29.32
N VAL A 273 23.13 1.18 30.39
CA VAL A 273 22.23 2.34 30.39
C VAL A 273 23.11 3.60 30.43
N ASN A 274 23.69 3.97 29.28
CA ASN A 274 24.50 5.19 29.20
C ASN A 274 23.59 6.43 29.14
N ASN A 275 24.01 7.44 29.90
CA ASN A 275 23.28 8.65 30.30
C ASN A 275 22.95 9.63 29.15
N THR A 276 22.00 9.33 28.27
CA THR A 276 21.53 10.29 27.24
C THR A 276 20.02 10.53 27.28
N GLY A 277 19.46 10.67 28.48
CA GLY A 277 18.08 11.11 28.71
C GLY A 277 17.21 10.06 29.43
N PRO A 278 16.07 10.48 30.02
CA PRO A 278 15.19 9.54 30.71
C PRO A 278 14.46 8.65 29.69
N ARG A 279 14.70 7.33 29.78
CA ARG A 279 13.87 6.32 29.13
C ARG A 279 12.45 6.47 29.68
N ASN A 280 11.52 6.92 28.85
CA ASN A 280 10.12 7.14 29.21
C ASN A 280 9.19 6.45 28.19
N GLY A 281 7.90 6.38 28.48
CA GLY A 281 6.94 5.70 27.60
C GLY A 281 6.79 6.34 26.20
N CYS A 282 7.18 7.60 25.99
CA CYS A 282 7.24 8.13 24.61
C CYS A 282 8.39 7.49 23.83
N THR A 283 9.56 7.41 24.45
CA THR A 283 10.79 6.92 23.79
C THR A 283 10.78 5.43 23.49
N THR A 284 9.84 4.67 24.05
CA THR A 284 9.61 3.26 23.68
C THR A 284 8.80 3.12 22.41
N ILE A 285 8.07 4.17 22.01
CA ILE A 285 7.24 4.19 20.81
C ILE A 285 8.06 4.70 19.63
N ALA A 286 8.72 5.85 19.79
CA ALA A 286 9.53 6.49 18.76
C ALA A 286 10.38 7.65 19.30
N CYS A 287 11.47 7.96 18.60
CA CYS A 287 12.17 9.22 18.78
C CYS A 287 11.29 10.39 18.30
N PRO A 288 11.22 11.49 19.07
CA PRO A 288 10.44 12.65 18.66
C PRO A 288 11.02 13.29 17.38
N ALA A 289 10.18 14.04 16.67
CA ALA A 289 10.63 14.90 15.57
C ALA A 289 11.80 15.80 16.03
N ALA A 290 12.68 16.15 15.09
CA ALA A 290 13.98 16.81 15.27
C ALA A 290 15.04 15.97 16.00
N THR A 291 14.76 14.71 16.33
CA THR A 291 15.74 13.74 16.84
C THR A 291 15.77 12.47 15.99
N VAL A 292 16.86 11.73 16.05
CA VAL A 292 17.06 10.47 15.31
C VAL A 292 17.62 9.39 16.22
N GLY A 293 17.32 8.14 15.93
CA GLY A 293 17.90 6.99 16.59
C GLY A 293 18.19 5.88 15.57
N LYS A 294 19.04 4.92 15.93
CA LYS A 294 19.47 3.85 15.01
C LYS A 294 18.32 3.08 14.38
N GLU A 295 17.32 2.77 15.20
CA GLU A 295 16.10 2.06 14.83
C GLU A 295 14.89 2.99 14.90
N GLY A 296 15.10 4.31 14.88
CA GLY A 296 14.03 5.27 15.13
C GLY A 296 13.52 5.30 16.58
N LEU A 297 14.07 4.45 17.44
CA LEU A 297 13.82 4.35 18.87
C LEU A 297 15.01 4.86 19.69
N TYR A 298 14.81 5.01 21.00
CA TYR A 298 15.87 5.46 21.91
C TYR A 298 17.12 4.55 21.87
N PRO A 299 18.36 5.10 22.00
CA PRO A 299 18.69 6.50 22.30
C PRO A 299 18.48 7.45 21.14
N CYS A 300 17.83 8.58 21.43
CA CYS A 300 17.54 9.63 20.45
C CYS A 300 18.57 10.75 20.56
N TYR A 301 19.09 11.18 19.43
CA TYR A 301 20.06 12.25 19.30
C TYR A 301 19.44 13.42 18.54
N PRO A 302 19.60 14.67 18.99
CA PRO A 302 19.10 15.82 18.27
C PRO A 302 19.82 15.95 16.92
N CYS A 303 19.08 16.37 15.89
CA CYS A 303 19.70 16.84 14.66
C CYS A 303 20.58 18.08 14.96
N HIS A 304 21.64 18.27 14.17
CA HIS A 304 22.47 19.47 14.28
C HIS A 304 21.66 20.73 13.94
N ASP A 305 22.10 21.91 14.42
CA ASP A 305 21.30 23.16 14.41
C ASP A 305 20.67 23.58 13.06
N ARG A 306 21.18 23.08 11.93
CA ARG A 306 20.66 23.37 10.58
C ARG A 306 19.88 22.24 9.94
N ASP A 307 19.97 21.04 10.52
CA ASP A 307 19.31 19.85 10.02
C ASP A 307 18.02 19.61 10.82
N LEU A 308 16.98 19.19 10.12
CA LEU A 308 15.67 18.92 10.66
C LEU A 308 15.30 17.48 10.35
N ASN A 309 14.59 16.85 11.28
CA ASN A 309 13.89 15.62 11.03
C ASN A 309 12.38 15.89 11.27
N PRO A 310 11.56 16.00 10.22
CA PRO A 310 10.14 16.30 10.39
C PRO A 310 9.33 15.10 10.90
N TYR A 311 9.92 13.89 10.87
CA TYR A 311 9.23 12.64 11.13
C TYR A 311 9.51 12.10 12.53
N ILE A 312 8.46 11.54 13.14
CA ILE A 312 8.57 10.79 14.39
C ILE A 312 9.15 9.42 14.05
N GLY A 313 10.15 8.97 14.82
CA GLY A 313 10.72 7.62 14.68
C GLY A 313 11.62 7.44 13.46
N GLN A 314 12.35 8.48 13.06
CA GLN A 314 13.25 8.42 11.90
C GLN A 314 14.60 7.76 12.24
N ASN A 315 15.08 6.91 11.34
CA ASN A 315 16.31 6.14 11.52
C ASN A 315 17.55 6.93 11.09
N ASP A 316 18.37 7.40 12.05
CA ASP A 316 19.67 8.09 11.85
C ASP A 316 19.74 9.10 10.69
N LYS A 317 18.62 9.72 10.32
CA LYS A 317 18.49 10.61 9.16
C LYS A 317 17.96 11.99 9.57
N CYS A 318 18.82 12.99 9.43
CA CYS A 318 18.46 14.40 9.51
C CYS A 318 18.64 15.03 8.12
N PHE A 319 17.81 16.01 7.79
CA PHE A 319 17.76 16.66 6.48
C PHE A 319 18.07 18.16 6.61
N HIS A 320 18.93 18.68 5.75
CA HIS A 320 19.07 20.14 5.63
C HIS A 320 17.91 20.68 4.80
N LEU A 321 16.92 21.37 5.38
CA LEU A 321 15.66 21.74 4.70
C LEU A 321 15.61 23.16 4.11
N ASN A 322 16.74 23.72 3.64
CA ASN A 322 16.66 24.95 2.85
C ASN A 322 16.27 24.65 1.39
N ASP A 323 15.78 25.66 0.67
CA ASP A 323 15.30 25.47 -0.70
C ASP A 323 16.34 24.79 -1.61
N GLY A 324 17.61 25.20 -1.53
CA GLY A 324 18.69 24.63 -2.33
C GLY A 324 18.96 23.15 -2.04
N ALA A 325 18.91 22.74 -0.77
CA ALA A 325 19.11 21.36 -0.35
C ALA A 325 17.90 20.48 -0.69
N ILE A 326 16.68 21.00 -0.59
CA ILE A 326 15.47 20.29 -1.06
C ILE A 326 15.54 20.07 -2.58
N LEU A 327 16.01 21.07 -3.34
CA LEU A 327 16.23 20.92 -4.78
C LEU A 327 17.38 19.93 -5.08
N GLU A 328 18.42 19.87 -4.25
CA GLU A 328 19.46 18.84 -4.37
C GLU A 328 18.89 17.43 -4.15
N VAL A 329 18.04 17.24 -3.14
CA VAL A 329 17.31 15.98 -2.93
C VAL A 329 16.44 15.63 -4.13
N LEU A 330 15.71 16.60 -4.70
CA LEU A 330 14.95 16.41 -5.93
C LEU A 330 15.86 15.94 -7.07
N TYR A 331 16.98 16.62 -7.28
CA TYR A 331 17.95 16.27 -8.31
C TYR A 331 18.52 14.85 -8.13
N THR A 332 18.92 14.48 -6.92
CA THR A 332 19.51 13.16 -6.65
C THR A 332 18.48 12.04 -6.73
N ASN A 333 17.29 12.24 -6.16
CA ASN A 333 16.26 11.21 -6.07
C ASN A 333 15.53 10.96 -7.39
N THR A 334 15.59 11.93 -8.31
CA THR A 334 14.91 11.81 -9.61
C THR A 334 15.85 11.63 -10.80
N ASN A 335 17.05 11.09 -10.56
CA ASN A 335 18.05 10.75 -11.59
C ASN A 335 18.57 11.98 -12.38
N GLY A 336 18.86 13.06 -11.67
CA GLY A 336 19.36 14.36 -12.13
C GLY A 336 20.31 14.37 -13.33
N PRO A 337 21.40 13.56 -13.33
CA PRO A 337 22.36 13.54 -14.43
C PRO A 337 21.77 13.16 -15.80
N ASN A 338 20.58 12.53 -15.81
CA ASN A 338 19.90 12.04 -17.02
C ASN A 338 18.66 12.87 -17.40
N TRP A 339 18.45 14.02 -16.76
CA TRP A 339 17.38 14.94 -17.14
C TRP A 339 17.65 15.51 -18.55
N LYS A 340 16.59 15.63 -19.35
CA LYS A 340 16.61 16.23 -20.69
C LYS A 340 16.61 17.75 -20.60
N MET A 341 17.70 18.29 -20.08
CA MET A 341 17.92 19.71 -19.98
C MET A 341 19.14 20.14 -20.81
N GLY A 342 19.13 21.37 -21.32
CA GLY A 342 20.29 21.93 -22.02
C GLY A 342 21.50 22.11 -21.08
N SER A 343 22.70 22.27 -21.65
CA SER A 343 23.96 22.34 -20.89
C SER A 343 24.08 23.51 -19.90
N ASN A 344 23.18 24.49 -19.94
CA ASN A 344 23.18 25.68 -19.08
C ASN A 344 22.11 25.63 -17.97
N ALA A 345 21.62 24.43 -17.63
CA ALA A 345 20.50 24.27 -16.71
C ALA A 345 20.82 24.50 -15.22
N GLY A 346 22.11 24.66 -14.86
CA GLY A 346 22.55 24.99 -13.50
C GLY A 346 22.52 23.84 -12.48
N TRP A 347 21.72 22.80 -12.73
CA TRP A 347 21.57 21.63 -11.88
C TRP A 347 22.86 20.80 -11.74
N GLY A 348 23.12 20.29 -10.54
CA GLY A 348 24.29 19.45 -10.25
C GLY A 348 25.65 20.17 -10.29
N ILE A 349 25.67 21.49 -10.47
CA ILE A 349 26.89 22.29 -10.55
C ILE A 349 27.12 23.00 -9.20
N THR A 350 28.26 22.71 -8.57
CA THR A 350 28.66 23.38 -7.33
C THR A 350 28.78 24.89 -7.54
N LYS A 351 28.26 25.69 -6.60
CA LYS A 351 28.31 27.17 -6.54
C LYS A 351 27.34 27.94 -7.46
N VAL A 352 26.42 27.25 -8.14
CA VAL A 352 25.27 27.93 -8.77
C VAL A 352 24.20 28.16 -7.70
N HIS A 353 23.71 29.40 -7.57
CA HIS A 353 22.60 29.69 -6.67
C HIS A 353 21.31 29.04 -7.19
N HIS A 354 20.52 28.41 -6.31
CA HIS A 354 19.36 27.60 -6.70
C HIS A 354 18.31 28.34 -7.55
N CYS A 355 18.16 29.65 -7.34
CA CYS A 355 17.28 30.49 -8.18
C CYS A 355 17.71 30.63 -9.64
N ASN A 356 18.91 30.15 -10.01
CA ASN A 356 19.40 30.14 -11.39
C ASN A 356 19.27 28.75 -12.04
N TYR A 357 18.70 27.77 -11.35
CA TYR A 357 18.41 26.47 -11.94
C TYR A 357 17.27 26.60 -12.96
N ALA A 358 17.40 25.90 -14.09
CA ALA A 358 16.34 25.87 -15.10
C ALA A 358 15.07 25.24 -14.50
N GLY A 359 13.92 25.89 -14.74
CA GLY A 359 12.64 25.48 -14.16
C GLY A 359 12.38 26.01 -12.75
N ILE A 360 13.30 26.78 -12.15
CA ILE A 360 13.12 27.36 -10.81
C ILE A 360 12.84 28.86 -10.91
N THR A 361 11.81 29.32 -10.21
CA THR A 361 11.55 30.76 -10.01
C THR A 361 11.62 31.06 -8.52
N CYS A 362 12.28 32.16 -8.16
CA CYS A 362 12.35 32.64 -6.78
C CYS A 362 11.68 34.02 -6.62
N ASN A 363 11.23 34.31 -5.40
CA ASN A 363 10.81 35.66 -5.01
C ASN A 363 12.02 36.60 -4.79
N GLY A 364 11.75 37.87 -4.45
CA GLY A 364 12.78 38.89 -4.22
C GLY A 364 13.71 38.63 -3.03
N ALA A 365 13.37 37.69 -2.13
CA ALA A 365 14.21 37.25 -1.02
C ALA A 365 15.06 36.01 -1.36
N GLY A 366 14.93 35.46 -2.57
CA GLY A 366 15.65 34.26 -3.01
C GLY A 366 15.02 32.95 -2.57
N HIS A 367 13.76 32.95 -2.11
CA HIS A 367 13.01 31.74 -1.82
C HIS A 367 12.33 31.19 -3.07
N VAL A 368 12.33 29.87 -3.24
CA VAL A 368 11.70 29.20 -4.38
C VAL A 368 10.18 29.31 -4.27
N VAL A 369 9.56 29.83 -5.33
CA VAL A 369 8.10 29.96 -5.45
C VAL A 369 7.52 29.04 -6.52
N ASN A 370 8.25 28.78 -7.60
CA ASN A 370 7.80 27.89 -8.67
C ASN A 370 8.87 26.87 -9.04
N ILE A 371 8.44 25.63 -9.21
CA ILE A 371 9.21 24.51 -9.78
C ILE A 371 8.44 24.00 -11.00
N THR A 372 9.00 24.18 -12.20
CA THR A 372 8.41 23.75 -13.48
C THR A 372 9.39 22.84 -14.23
N LEU A 373 9.19 21.54 -14.04
CA LEU A 373 10.07 20.48 -14.52
C LEU A 373 9.30 19.44 -15.34
N SER A 374 8.36 19.89 -16.18
CA SER A 374 7.56 19.02 -17.04
C SER A 374 8.35 18.45 -18.21
N GLY A 375 8.18 17.17 -18.52
CA GLY A 375 8.71 16.58 -19.77
C GLY A 375 10.22 16.36 -19.82
N ILE A 376 10.93 16.45 -18.69
CA ILE A 376 12.39 16.45 -18.65
C ILE A 376 13.02 15.10 -18.27
N ASN A 377 12.26 14.00 -18.27
CA ASN A 377 12.77 12.66 -17.96
C ASN A 377 13.18 12.47 -16.48
N LEU A 378 12.44 13.07 -15.53
CA LEU A 378 12.57 12.75 -14.11
C LEU A 378 12.24 11.26 -13.88
N LEU A 379 13.09 10.51 -13.18
CA LEU A 379 12.91 9.10 -12.86
C LEU A 379 13.18 8.85 -11.39
N GLY A 380 12.29 8.16 -10.68
CA GLY A 380 12.36 7.98 -9.23
C GLY A 380 11.07 8.46 -8.57
N GLU A 381 11.10 8.79 -7.28
CA GLU A 381 9.90 9.22 -6.54
C GLU A 381 9.83 10.73 -6.37
N VAL A 382 8.62 11.26 -6.15
CA VAL A 382 8.43 12.64 -5.70
C VAL A 382 8.95 12.77 -4.26
N PRO A 383 9.99 13.57 -3.98
CA PRO A 383 10.50 13.72 -2.63
C PRO A 383 9.48 14.40 -1.72
N PRO A 384 9.18 13.86 -0.53
CA PRO A 384 8.28 14.52 0.42
C PRO A 384 8.82 15.86 0.91
N GLU A 385 10.13 16.09 0.83
CA GLU A 385 10.79 17.30 1.28
C GLU A 385 10.30 18.56 0.53
N LEU A 386 9.76 18.40 -0.69
CA LEU A 386 9.11 19.47 -1.44
C LEU A 386 7.95 20.10 -0.66
N GLY A 387 7.27 19.32 0.17
CA GLY A 387 6.20 19.79 1.03
C GLY A 387 6.67 20.80 2.09
N PHE A 388 7.94 20.79 2.47
CA PHE A 388 8.47 21.70 3.49
C PHE A 388 8.95 23.04 2.92
N MET A 389 8.82 23.27 1.62
CA MET A 389 9.13 24.55 0.99
C MET A 389 8.03 25.58 1.29
N GLN A 390 8.29 26.45 2.27
CA GLN A 390 7.30 27.37 2.86
C GLN A 390 6.75 28.45 1.91
N HIS A 391 7.32 28.59 0.72
CA HIS A 391 6.94 29.60 -0.28
C HIS A 391 6.59 28.97 -1.63
N LEU A 392 6.55 27.64 -1.75
CA LEU A 392 6.30 26.97 -3.02
C LEU A 392 4.81 27.04 -3.38
N GLU A 393 4.49 27.82 -4.40
CA GLU A 393 3.14 28.09 -4.90
C GLU A 393 2.82 27.21 -6.13
N ILE A 394 3.80 26.95 -6.99
CA ILE A 394 3.62 26.18 -8.23
C ILE A 394 4.57 24.99 -8.26
N LEU A 395 4.02 23.78 -8.38
CA LEU A 395 4.78 22.56 -8.61
C LEU A 395 4.25 21.80 -9.83
N ASP A 396 5.00 21.82 -10.91
CA ASP A 396 4.74 21.07 -12.14
C ASP A 396 5.84 20.05 -12.39
N LEU A 397 5.51 18.77 -12.19
CA LEU A 397 6.35 17.61 -12.44
C LEU A 397 5.75 16.71 -13.54
N SER A 398 4.82 17.23 -14.33
CA SER A 398 4.05 16.47 -15.31
C SER A 398 4.89 15.86 -16.44
N ASP A 399 4.36 14.83 -17.09
CA ASP A 399 4.96 14.20 -18.29
C ASP A 399 6.40 13.69 -18.09
N ASN A 400 6.67 13.10 -16.94
CA ASN A 400 7.95 12.47 -16.61
C ASN A 400 7.80 10.94 -16.44
N MET A 401 8.79 10.30 -15.79
CA MET A 401 8.80 8.86 -15.48
C MET A 401 8.85 8.63 -13.96
N LEU A 402 8.21 9.52 -13.19
CA LEU A 402 8.17 9.39 -11.74
C LEU A 402 7.31 8.19 -11.34
N THR A 403 7.76 7.44 -10.35
CA THR A 403 7.13 6.24 -9.78
C THR A 403 6.85 6.46 -8.29
N GLY A 404 6.43 5.41 -7.59
CA GLY A 404 6.11 5.47 -6.17
C GLY A 404 4.79 6.20 -5.95
N TYR A 405 4.71 6.96 -4.86
CA TYR A 405 3.45 7.53 -4.37
C TYR A 405 3.52 9.06 -4.27
N LEU A 406 2.37 9.71 -4.41
CA LEU A 406 2.26 11.16 -4.17
C LEU A 406 2.42 11.45 -2.67
N PRO A 407 3.44 12.21 -2.22
CA PRO A 407 3.66 12.44 -0.80
C PRO A 407 2.59 13.35 -0.20
N SER A 408 2.06 12.93 0.94
CA SER A 408 1.06 13.70 1.70
C SER A 408 1.61 15.04 2.20
N ASP A 409 2.94 15.14 2.34
CA ASP A 409 3.68 16.28 2.87
C ASP A 409 3.52 17.52 2.00
N LEU A 410 3.17 17.38 0.71
CA LEU A 410 2.87 18.50 -0.18
C LEU A 410 1.78 19.43 0.37
N ARG A 411 0.94 18.96 1.29
CA ARG A 411 -0.05 19.77 2.01
C ARG A 411 0.55 20.90 2.86
N PHE A 412 1.84 20.82 3.19
CA PHE A 412 2.52 21.81 4.01
C PHE A 412 3.07 22.99 3.20
N ALA A 413 3.24 22.80 1.88
CA ALA A 413 3.61 23.87 0.97
C ALA A 413 2.34 24.67 0.61
N PRO A 414 2.44 26.01 0.44
CA PRO A 414 1.31 26.86 0.07
C PRO A 414 0.98 26.74 -1.43
N LEU A 415 0.77 25.52 -1.92
CA LEU A 415 0.54 25.25 -3.33
C LEU A 415 -0.79 25.85 -3.79
N GLU A 416 -0.72 26.62 -4.88
CA GLU A 416 -1.86 27.08 -5.66
C GLU A 416 -2.05 26.21 -6.92
N TYR A 417 -0.95 25.66 -7.44
CA TYR A 417 -0.95 24.77 -8.61
C TYR A 417 -0.09 23.53 -8.37
N LEU A 418 -0.66 22.36 -8.65
CA LEU A 418 0.03 21.07 -8.59
C LEU A 418 -0.31 20.24 -9.82
N ASP A 419 0.71 19.86 -10.59
CA ASP A 419 0.57 18.92 -11.69
C ASP A 419 1.61 17.80 -11.61
N VAL A 420 1.11 16.57 -11.45
CA VAL A 420 1.91 15.33 -11.43
C VAL A 420 1.47 14.35 -12.53
N SER A 421 0.61 14.81 -13.44
CA SER A 421 -0.02 13.98 -14.47
C SER A 421 0.99 13.45 -15.48
N GLY A 422 0.66 12.35 -16.16
CA GLY A 422 1.54 11.77 -17.18
C GLY A 422 2.82 11.12 -16.62
N ASN A 423 2.79 10.68 -15.36
CA ASN A 423 3.85 9.89 -14.71
C ASN A 423 3.40 8.43 -14.50
N ALA A 424 4.24 7.65 -13.81
CA ALA A 424 3.97 6.27 -13.38
C ALA A 424 3.73 6.17 -11.85
N ILE A 425 3.16 7.22 -11.25
CA ILE A 425 2.82 7.31 -9.82
C ILE A 425 1.62 6.39 -9.55
N ARG A 426 1.66 5.64 -8.45
CA ARG A 426 0.62 4.70 -8.03
C ARG A 426 -0.12 5.17 -6.78
N GLY A 427 -1.13 4.42 -6.40
CA GLY A 427 -1.97 4.63 -5.24
C GLY A 427 -3.03 5.70 -5.48
N PHE A 428 -3.27 6.51 -4.46
CA PHE A 428 -4.32 7.53 -4.46
C PHE A 428 -3.76 8.87 -3.98
N VAL A 429 -4.47 9.95 -4.28
CA VAL A 429 -4.15 11.27 -3.70
C VAL A 429 -4.33 11.17 -2.17
N PRO A 430 -3.29 11.48 -1.37
CA PRO A 430 -3.41 11.39 0.09
C PRO A 430 -4.59 12.22 0.62
N PRO A 431 -5.40 11.73 1.59
CA PRO A 431 -6.65 12.39 1.97
C PRO A 431 -6.43 13.80 2.51
N MET A 432 -5.34 14.02 3.25
CA MET A 432 -4.97 15.34 3.76
C MET A 432 -4.62 16.33 2.65
N LEU A 433 -4.11 15.85 1.51
CA LEU A 433 -3.85 16.67 0.34
C LEU A 433 -5.16 16.98 -0.39
N CYS A 434 -6.09 16.02 -0.50
CA CYS A 434 -7.42 16.25 -1.08
C CYS A 434 -8.23 17.32 -0.33
N LEU A 435 -8.02 17.44 0.98
CA LEU A 435 -8.70 18.43 1.83
C LEU A 435 -8.02 19.81 1.82
N THR A 436 -6.88 19.96 1.12
CA THR A 436 -6.18 21.24 1.04
C THR A 436 -6.89 22.15 0.04
N SER A 437 -7.44 23.26 0.53
CA SER A 437 -8.13 24.26 -0.28
C SER A 437 -7.14 25.09 -1.11
N GLY A 438 -7.53 25.46 -2.32
CA GLY A 438 -6.77 26.37 -3.20
C GLY A 438 -5.96 25.66 -4.28
N ILE A 439 -5.41 24.48 -4.01
CA ILE A 439 -4.65 23.71 -5.00
C ILE A 439 -5.53 23.42 -6.21
N ASN A 440 -5.16 23.93 -7.38
CA ASN A 440 -5.92 23.79 -8.62
C ASN A 440 -7.39 24.26 -8.49
N GLY A 441 -7.67 25.21 -7.60
CA GLY A 441 -9.03 25.69 -7.31
C GLY A 441 -9.87 24.80 -6.39
N ASN A 442 -9.29 23.72 -5.84
CA ASN A 442 -10.00 22.79 -4.96
C ASN A 442 -10.65 23.49 -3.75
N GLY A 443 -11.92 23.19 -3.46
CA GLY A 443 -12.66 23.84 -2.37
C GLY A 443 -13.27 25.22 -2.69
N ALA A 444 -13.06 25.78 -3.88
CA ALA A 444 -13.61 27.09 -4.27
C ALA A 444 -15.15 27.13 -4.29
N ASP A 445 -15.78 26.01 -4.65
CA ASP A 445 -17.25 25.83 -4.66
C ASP A 445 -17.81 25.36 -3.29
N GLY A 446 -16.96 25.28 -2.27
CA GLY A 446 -17.29 24.74 -0.95
C GLY A 446 -17.18 23.21 -0.86
N THR A 447 -16.74 22.52 -1.91
CA THR A 447 -16.50 21.07 -1.92
C THR A 447 -15.05 20.75 -2.30
N SER A 448 -14.43 19.81 -1.58
CA SER A 448 -13.08 19.35 -1.87
C SER A 448 -13.10 17.94 -2.45
N THR A 449 -12.44 17.73 -3.57
CA THR A 449 -12.35 16.43 -4.24
C THR A 449 -10.90 16.11 -4.62
N CYS A 450 -10.51 14.84 -4.44
CA CYS A 450 -9.21 14.35 -4.86
C CYS A 450 -9.00 14.45 -6.38
N ASP A 451 -10.08 14.39 -7.17
CA ASP A 451 -10.01 14.39 -8.63
C ASP A 451 -9.47 15.70 -9.19
N VAL A 452 -9.66 16.82 -8.49
CA VAL A 452 -9.09 18.14 -8.85
C VAL A 452 -7.57 18.19 -8.63
N ILE A 453 -7.03 17.27 -7.83
CA ILE A 453 -5.58 17.12 -7.69
C ILE A 453 -5.04 16.20 -8.78
N ALA A 454 -5.59 14.98 -8.87
CA ALA A 454 -5.24 14.00 -9.90
C ALA A 454 -6.33 12.94 -10.00
N CYS A 455 -6.63 12.48 -11.22
CA CYS A 455 -7.52 11.35 -11.43
C CYS A 455 -6.95 10.09 -10.78
N SER A 456 -7.79 9.36 -10.04
CA SER A 456 -7.45 8.09 -9.42
C SER A 456 -7.03 7.02 -10.44
N GLU A 457 -6.35 5.97 -9.98
CA GLU A 457 -6.09 4.78 -10.79
C GLU A 457 -7.39 4.23 -11.40
N GLY A 458 -7.27 3.69 -12.61
CA GLY A 458 -8.39 3.26 -13.43
C GLY A 458 -9.15 4.40 -14.09
N HIS A 459 -8.82 5.67 -13.83
CA HIS A 459 -9.43 6.84 -14.45
C HIS A 459 -8.41 7.67 -15.22
N TRP A 460 -8.89 8.58 -16.07
CA TRP A 460 -8.05 9.52 -16.83
C TRP A 460 -8.81 10.81 -17.16
N SER A 461 -8.06 11.86 -17.48
CA SER A 461 -8.57 13.04 -18.20
C SER A 461 -7.45 13.60 -19.10
N PRO A 462 -7.73 14.45 -20.11
CA PRO A 462 -6.67 15.00 -20.97
C PRO A 462 -5.55 15.76 -20.25
N ILE A 463 -5.82 16.23 -19.03
CA ILE A 463 -4.85 16.93 -18.17
C ILE A 463 -4.50 16.12 -16.90
N GLY A 464 -4.98 14.87 -16.79
CA GLY A 464 -4.75 14.00 -15.64
C GLY A 464 -5.47 14.39 -14.34
N ARG A 465 -6.35 15.40 -14.37
CA ARG A 465 -7.20 15.82 -13.24
C ARG A 465 -8.55 16.34 -13.73
N ALA A 466 -9.53 16.44 -12.84
CA ALA A 466 -10.75 17.19 -13.08
C ALA A 466 -10.47 18.70 -12.97
N THR A 467 -11.28 19.51 -13.64
CA THR A 467 -11.26 20.97 -13.50
C THR A 467 -12.43 21.45 -12.67
N THR A 468 -12.29 22.64 -12.06
CA THR A 468 -13.38 23.25 -11.31
C THR A 468 -14.34 23.98 -12.25
N PRO A 469 -15.61 24.25 -11.84
CA PRO A 469 -16.59 24.95 -12.68
C PRO A 469 -16.15 26.34 -13.16
N GLU A 470 -15.20 26.98 -12.47
CA GLU A 470 -14.64 28.29 -12.81
C GLU A 470 -13.64 28.23 -13.97
N GLU A 471 -13.05 27.07 -14.26
CA GLU A 471 -12.11 26.91 -15.36
C GLU A 471 -12.83 26.98 -16.73
N PRO A 472 -12.21 27.58 -17.76
CA PRO A 472 -12.85 27.77 -19.06
C PRO A 472 -13.11 26.46 -19.83
N VAL A 473 -12.36 25.40 -19.51
CA VAL A 473 -12.53 24.07 -20.09
C VAL A 473 -12.82 23.07 -18.97
N GLN A 474 -13.90 22.33 -19.15
CA GLN A 474 -14.39 21.38 -18.15
C GLN A 474 -13.88 19.97 -18.48
N TYR A 475 -13.16 19.36 -17.55
CA TYR A 475 -12.68 17.99 -17.62
C TYR A 475 -13.13 17.23 -16.37
N GLU A 476 -13.53 15.98 -16.58
CA GLU A 476 -13.87 15.03 -15.52
C GLU A 476 -12.91 13.84 -15.58
N CYS A 477 -12.74 13.15 -14.46
CA CYS A 477 -11.99 11.89 -14.43
C CYS A 477 -12.89 10.75 -14.91
N ILE A 478 -12.60 10.23 -16.10
CA ILE A 478 -13.40 9.23 -16.79
C ILE A 478 -12.78 7.85 -16.56
N PRO A 479 -13.57 6.81 -16.22
CA PRO A 479 -13.06 5.46 -16.05
C PRO A 479 -12.53 4.86 -17.35
N CYS A 480 -11.44 4.11 -17.26
CA CYS A 480 -10.87 3.31 -18.34
C CYS A 480 -11.47 1.90 -18.35
N TYR A 481 -11.58 1.30 -19.55
CA TYR A 481 -11.99 -0.09 -19.69
C TYR A 481 -10.95 -1.02 -19.05
N GLU A 482 -11.42 -2.00 -18.28
CA GLU A 482 -10.60 -2.98 -17.54
C GLU A 482 -9.47 -2.38 -16.67
N GLY A 483 -9.60 -1.13 -16.21
CA GLY A 483 -8.57 -0.51 -15.36
C GLY A 483 -7.24 -0.27 -16.09
N SER A 484 -7.26 -0.14 -17.42
CA SER A 484 -6.08 0.08 -18.28
C SER A 484 -5.31 1.40 -18.05
N SER A 485 -5.69 2.18 -17.04
CA SER A 485 -4.95 3.33 -16.53
C SER A 485 -4.40 2.98 -15.15
N PRO A 486 -3.18 2.42 -15.04
CA PRO A 486 -2.68 1.91 -13.77
C PRO A 486 -2.04 2.98 -12.88
N PHE A 487 -2.08 4.25 -13.28
CA PHE A 487 -1.33 5.32 -12.61
C PHE A 487 -2.22 6.50 -12.26
N LEU A 488 -1.94 7.10 -11.11
CA LEU A 488 -2.51 8.35 -10.66
C LEU A 488 -2.19 9.48 -11.66
N GLY A 489 -3.19 10.26 -12.00
CA GLY A 489 -3.03 11.41 -12.89
C GLY A 489 -2.80 11.04 -14.36
N SER A 490 -3.30 9.89 -14.81
CA SER A 490 -3.13 9.44 -16.19
C SER A 490 -3.81 10.38 -17.19
N LYS A 491 -3.08 10.73 -18.25
CA LYS A 491 -3.58 11.59 -19.34
C LYS A 491 -4.27 10.85 -20.48
N THR A 492 -4.24 9.51 -20.46
CA THR A 492 -4.85 8.62 -21.45
C THR A 492 -5.07 7.24 -20.85
N CYS A 493 -6.05 6.47 -21.34
CA CYS A 493 -6.09 5.02 -21.08
C CYS A 493 -5.11 4.27 -21.98
N ASN A 494 -4.46 3.23 -21.47
CA ASN A 494 -3.60 2.33 -22.25
C ASN A 494 -4.42 1.22 -22.93
N ASP A 495 -5.38 1.60 -23.78
CA ASP A 495 -6.27 0.64 -24.42
C ASP A 495 -6.07 0.62 -25.95
N THR A 496 -5.35 -0.39 -26.43
CA THR A 496 -5.19 -0.70 -27.86
C THR A 496 -6.53 -1.02 -28.55
N LEU A 497 -7.53 -1.53 -27.83
CA LEU A 497 -8.86 -1.85 -28.33
C LEU A 497 -9.75 -0.59 -28.40
N TYR A 498 -9.68 0.30 -27.39
CA TYR A 498 -10.37 1.60 -27.40
C TYR A 498 -9.86 2.52 -28.50
N LYS A 499 -8.53 2.55 -28.76
CA LYS A 499 -7.98 3.24 -29.94
C LYS A 499 -8.56 2.69 -31.24
N TYR A 500 -8.78 1.38 -31.32
CA TYR A 500 -9.41 0.73 -32.48
C TYR A 500 -10.91 1.08 -32.60
N MET A 501 -11.65 1.10 -31.48
CA MET A 501 -13.08 1.42 -31.44
C MET A 501 -13.36 2.92 -31.66
N MET A 502 -12.56 3.82 -31.11
CA MET A 502 -12.67 5.27 -31.36
C MET A 502 -12.26 5.61 -32.79
N HIS A 503 -11.25 4.94 -33.35
CA HIS A 503 -10.92 5.09 -34.76
C HIS A 503 -12.08 4.61 -35.65
N GLN A 504 -12.78 3.53 -35.28
CA GLN A 504 -14.02 3.09 -35.96
C GLN A 504 -15.17 4.08 -35.74
N TYR A 505 -15.30 4.69 -34.56
CA TYR A 505 -16.33 5.69 -34.26
C TYR A 505 -16.12 6.96 -35.08
N ASP A 506 -14.89 7.46 -35.19
CA ASP A 506 -14.53 8.59 -36.06
C ASP A 506 -14.76 8.26 -37.55
N ILE A 507 -14.42 7.05 -38.00
CA ILE A 507 -14.73 6.58 -39.36
C ILE A 507 -16.26 6.51 -39.57
N TRP A 508 -17.02 6.05 -38.58
CA TRP A 508 -18.48 6.00 -38.63
C TRP A 508 -19.10 7.40 -38.66
N HIS A 509 -18.53 8.36 -37.92
CA HIS A 509 -19.00 9.74 -37.85
C HIS A 509 -18.71 10.52 -39.14
N GLU A 510 -17.56 10.27 -39.78
CA GLU A 510 -17.22 10.80 -41.10
C GLU A 510 -18.06 10.15 -42.21
N LEU A 511 -18.30 8.83 -42.15
CA LEU A 511 -19.23 8.16 -43.07
C LEU A 511 -20.66 8.69 -42.91
N HIS A 512 -21.13 8.95 -41.69
CA HIS A 512 -22.45 9.54 -41.45
C HIS A 512 -22.56 10.96 -42.04
N ARG A 513 -21.51 11.77 -41.95
CA ARG A 513 -21.45 13.11 -42.57
C ARG A 513 -21.48 13.04 -44.10
N VAL A 514 -20.76 12.09 -44.71
CA VAL A 514 -20.75 11.87 -46.16
C VAL A 514 -22.11 11.35 -46.65
N PHE A 515 -22.74 10.41 -45.93
CA PHE A 515 -24.05 9.86 -46.28
C PHE A 515 -25.19 10.89 -46.12
N PHE A 516 -25.20 11.71 -45.07
CA PHE A 516 -26.18 12.79 -44.92
C PHE A 516 -25.98 13.93 -45.93
N GLY A 517 -24.73 14.23 -46.30
CA GLY A 517 -24.43 15.20 -47.36
C GLY A 517 -24.99 14.79 -48.72
N ILE A 518 -24.91 13.49 -49.06
CA ILE A 518 -25.46 12.94 -50.32
C ILE A 518 -26.99 12.87 -50.28
N PHE A 519 -27.59 12.50 -49.14
CA PHE A 519 -29.04 12.46 -48.98
C PHE A 519 -29.72 13.84 -49.08
N PHE A 520 -29.10 14.91 -48.57
CA PHE A 520 -29.65 16.26 -48.68
C PHE A 520 -29.63 16.83 -50.10
N SER A 521 -28.69 16.41 -50.95
CA SER A 521 -28.68 16.78 -52.38
C SER A 521 -29.74 16.07 -53.23
N VAL A 522 -30.26 14.93 -52.79
CA VAL A 522 -31.28 14.15 -53.55
C VAL A 522 -32.71 14.56 -53.15
N PHE A 523 -32.93 15.00 -51.91
CA PHE A 523 -34.27 15.32 -51.41
C PHE A 523 -34.82 16.70 -51.80
N PHE A 524 -34.02 17.59 -52.42
CA PHE A 524 -34.54 18.85 -52.99
C PHE A 524 -35.21 18.71 -54.36
N VAL A 525 -35.27 17.50 -54.94
CA VAL A 525 -35.85 17.27 -56.28
C VAL A 525 -37.28 16.69 -56.26
N CYS A 526 -37.79 16.19 -55.13
CA CYS A 526 -39.16 15.67 -55.05
C CYS A 526 -39.87 16.13 -53.78
N GLY A 527 -40.68 17.19 -53.91
CA GLY A 527 -41.51 17.70 -52.82
C GLY A 527 -42.77 16.87 -52.59
N MET A 528 -43.07 16.55 -51.34
CA MET A 528 -44.45 16.38 -50.83
C MET A 528 -44.50 16.65 -49.31
N PRO A 529 -45.65 17.12 -48.78
CA PRO A 529 -45.72 17.86 -47.53
C PRO A 529 -46.08 17.01 -46.30
N VAL A 530 -45.60 17.48 -45.16
CA VAL A 530 -45.74 16.93 -43.80
C VAL A 530 -47.16 17.13 -43.25
N LEU A 531 -47.75 16.09 -42.66
CA LEU A 531 -48.91 16.18 -41.77
C LEU A 531 -48.53 15.67 -40.38
N TYR A 532 -48.38 16.62 -39.45
CA TYR A 532 -48.26 16.39 -38.01
C TYR A 532 -49.65 16.15 -37.40
N ARG A 533 -49.77 15.20 -36.46
CA ARG A 533 -50.71 15.34 -35.34
C ARG A 533 -50.28 14.52 -34.11
N LYS A 534 -50.01 15.29 -33.05
CA LYS A 534 -49.87 15.09 -31.61
C LYS A 534 -49.85 13.68 -31.02
#